data_AF-F4HFE6-F1
#
_entry.id   AF-F4HFE6-F1
#
_cell.length_a   1.000
_cell.length_b   1.000
_cell.length_c   1.000
_cell.angle_alpha   90.00
_cell.angle_beta   90.00
_cell.angle_gamma   90.00
#
_symmetry.space_group_name_H-M   'P 1'
#
loop_
_entity.id
_entity.type
_entity.pdbx_description
1 polymer ?
#
loop_
_entity_poly.entity_id
_entity_poly.type
_entity_poly.pdbx_seq_one_letter_code
_entity_poly.pdbx_strand_id
1 'polypeptide(L)' 'MDLRTIEQSKIECAKKFFAEINRRFTPENVQYDVVESFEKLVEIVQ' A
#
# COMPACT_ATOMS: atom_id res chain seq x y z
N MET A 1 11.02 0.41 10.16
CA MET A 1 10.03 0.54 11.26
C MET A 1 9.89 -0.78 12.00
N ASP A 2 9.75 -0.76 13.33
CA ASP A 2 9.32 -1.95 14.09
C ASP A 2 7.79 -1.93 14.20
N LEU A 3 7.13 -2.70 13.33
CA LEU A 3 5.68 -2.74 13.22
C LEU A 3 5.11 -3.77 14.18
N ARG A 4 4.14 -3.35 15.00
CA ARG A 4 3.32 -4.28 15.78
C ARG A 4 2.60 -5.25 14.85
N THR A 5 2.34 -6.47 15.32
CA THR A 5 1.62 -7.53 14.57
C THR A 5 0.31 -7.05 13.94
N ILE A 6 -0.42 -6.17 14.63
CA ILE A 6 -1.67 -5.60 14.13
C ILE A 6 -1.45 -4.68 12.91
N GLU A 7 -0.36 -3.90 12.88
CA GLU A 7 -0.07 -3.03 11.73
C GLU A 7 0.40 -3.85 10.53
N GLN A 8 1.21 -4.89 10.75
CA GLN A 8 1.58 -5.85 9.71
C GLN A 8 0.34 -6.51 9.10
N SER A 9 -0.61 -6.94 9.94
CA SER A 9 -1.85 -7.57 9.49
C SER A 9 -2.73 -6.62 8.65
N LYS A 10 -2.79 -5.33 9.01
CA LYS A 10 -3.50 -4.33 8.21
C LYS A 10 -2.85 -4.11 6.84
N ILE A 11 -1.52 -4.02 6.80
CA ILE A 11 -0.77 -3.85 5.55
C ILE A 11 -1.02 -5.04 4.61
N GLU A 12 -0.98 -6.27 5.13
CA GLU A 12 -1.25 -7.46 4.34
C GLU A 12 -2.70 -7.52 3.84
N CYS A 13 -3.67 -7.07 4.63
CA CYS A 13 -5.06 -6.94 4.18
C CYS A 13 -5.20 -5.93 3.04
N ALA A 14 -4.60 -4.75 3.17
CA ALA A 14 -4.64 -3.71 2.16
C ALA A 14 -4.00 -4.17 0.84
N LYS A 15 -2.83 -4.83 0.88
CA LYS A 15 -2.18 -5.40 -0.32
C LYS A 15 -3.13 -6.33 -1.09
N LYS A 16 -3.82 -7.24 -0.39
CA LYS A 16 -4.79 -8.16 -1.01
C LYS A 16 -5.97 -7.43 -1.63
N PHE A 17 -6.48 -6.41 -0.94
CA PHE A 17 -7.59 -5.61 -1.41
C PHE A 17 -7.26 -4.86 -2.71
N PHE A 18 -6.13 -4.16 -2.75
CA PHE A 18 -5.70 -3.42 -3.95
C PHE A 18 -5.31 -4.35 -5.11
N ALA A 19 -4.74 -5.53 -4.83
CA ALA A 19 -4.54 -6.55 -5.86
C ALA A 19 -5.86 -7.00 -6.50
N GLU A 20 -6.91 -7.20 -5.71
CA GLU A 20 -8.23 -7.58 -6.23
C GLU A 20 -8.91 -6.44 -7.00
N ILE A 21 -8.75 -5.19 -6.54
CA ILE A 21 -9.21 -4.01 -7.29
C ILE A 21 -8.56 -3.96 -8.67
N ASN A 22 -7.23 -4.09 -8.73
CA ASN A 22 -6.49 -4.05 -9.98
C ASN A 22 -6.91 -5.18 -10.92
N ARG A 23 -7.19 -6.38 -10.36
CA ARG A 23 -7.69 -7.51 -11.15
C ARG A 23 -9.07 -7.25 -11.76
N ARG A 24 -9.96 -6.54 -11.05
CA ARG A 24 -11.38 -6.40 -11.45
C ARG A 24 -11.68 -5.18 -12.31
N PHE A 25 -11.08 -4.04 -12.00
CA PHE A 25 -11.56 -2.75 -12.51
C PHE A 25 -10.55 -2.02 -13.38
N THR A 26 -9.28 -2.07 -13.00
CA THR A 26 -8.22 -1.32 -13.69
C THR A 26 -6.91 -2.08 -13.57
N PRO A 27 -6.50 -2.85 -14.60
CA PRO A 27 -5.24 -3.57 -14.57
C PRO A 27 -4.10 -2.60 -14.24
N GLU A 28 -3.51 -2.77 -13.06
CA GLU A 28 -2.28 -2.11 -12.58
C GLU A 28 -2.29 -0.58 -12.43
N ASN A 29 -3.44 0.11 -12.51
CA ASN A 29 -3.49 1.57 -12.33
C ASN A 29 -3.48 2.04 -10.87
N VAL A 30 -3.71 1.17 -9.89
CA VAL A 30 -3.76 1.56 -8.47
C VAL A 30 -2.67 0.86 -7.69
N GLN A 31 -1.66 1.61 -7.23
CA GLN A 31 -0.58 1.07 -6.41
C GLN A 31 -0.82 1.34 -4.92
N TYR A 32 -0.45 0.36 -4.09
CA TYR A 32 -0.47 0.46 -2.64
C TYR A 32 0.90 0.10 -2.12
N ASP A 33 1.51 1.01 -1.37
CA ASP A 33 2.80 0.79 -0.72
C ASP A 33 2.88 1.49 0.64
N VAL A 34 3.85 1.09 1.46
CA VAL A 34 4.09 1.62 2.80
C VAL A 34 5.36 2.47 2.76
N VAL A 35 5.22 3.76 3.04
CA VAL A 35 6.35 4.68 3.16
C VAL A 35 6.77 4.86 4.61
N GLU A 36 8.08 4.96 4.82
CA GLU A 36 8.70 5.09 6.14
C GLU A 36 9.32 6.47 6.37
N SER A 37 9.29 7.34 5.37
CA SER A 37 9.85 8.69 5.45
C SER A 37 8.93 9.71 4.77
N PHE A 38 9.03 10.96 5.22
CA PHE A 38 8.24 12.04 4.65
C PHE A 38 8.69 12.38 3.23
N GLU A 39 9.98 12.26 2.94
CA GLU A 39 10.57 12.47 1.61
C GLU A 39 9.95 11.50 0.59
N LYS A 40 9.90 10.20 0.92
CA LYS A 40 9.24 9.18 0.09
C LYS A 40 7.75 9.47 -0.11
N LEU A 41 7.07 10.00 0.92
CA LEU A 41 5.67 10.40 0.78
C LEU A 41 5.49 11.55 -0.21
N VAL A 42 6.38 12.55 -0.16
CA VAL A 42 6.36 13.69 -1.09
C VAL A 42 6.61 13.23 -2.52
N GLU A 43 7.55 12.31 -2.76
CA GLU A 43 7.82 11.72 -4.09
C GLU A 43 6.60 11.04 -4.72
N ILE A 44 5.72 10.43 -3.92
CA ILE A 44 4.51 9.75 -4.41
C ILE A 44 3.39 10.73 -4.77
N VAL A 45 3.34 11.88 -4.10
CA VAL A 45 2.25 12.86 -4.23
C VAL A 45 2.52 13.89 -5.33
N GLN A 46 3.78 14.10 -5.71
CA GLN A 46 4.23 15.10 -6.70
C GLN A 46 4.17 14.58 -8.14
#